data_AF-A0A8X6T8X4-F1
#
_entry.id   AF-A0A8X6T8X4-F1
#
_cell.length_a   1.000
_cell.length_b   1.000
_cell.length_c   1.000
_cell.angle_alpha   90.00
_cell.angle_beta   90.00
_cell.angle_gamma   90.00
#
_symmetry.space_group_name_H-M   'P 1'
#
loop_
_entity.id
_entity.type
_entity.pdbx_description
1 polymer ?
#
loop_
_entity_poly.entity_id
_entity_poly.type
_entity_poly.pdbx_seq_one_letter_code
_entity_poly.pdbx_strand_id
1 'polypeptide(L)'
;MQIYTDGSKDEQNSCGSGIFIKAPNCSHNIKIRNSDFCSVFRSELIAIDEALRIIKTMTSPDEIWILCDSRSAIQHLSDWTNVGDKTSVSILKNLKELSQQHEIYF
;
A
#
# COMPACT_ATOMS: atom_id res chain seq x y z
N MET A 1 -11.08 2.97 -9.30
CA MET A 1 -9.72 2.44 -9.57
C MET A 1 -9.47 1.29 -8.60
N GLN A 2 -8.80 0.20 -9.02
CA GLN A 2 -8.45 -0.90 -8.14
C GLN A 2 -6.94 -1.03 -8.04
N ILE A 3 -6.43 -1.24 -6.82
CA ILE A 3 -5.02 -1.28 -6.53
C ILE A 3 -4.77 -2.51 -5.68
N TYR A 4 -3.85 -3.34 -6.12
CA TYR A 4 -3.49 -4.58 -5.46
C TYR A 4 -2.07 -4.43 -4.93
N THR A 5 -1.87 -4.76 -3.66
CA THR A 5 -0.57 -4.67 -3.01
C THR A 5 -0.17 -6.03 -2.46
N ASP A 6 1.11 -6.36 -2.57
CA ASP A 6 1.67 -7.60 -2.06
C ASP A 6 3.10 -7.36 -1.53
N GLY A 7 3.43 -7.99 -0.41
CA GLY A 7 4.76 -8.01 0.18
C GLY A 7 5.32 -9.42 0.15
N SER A 8 6.52 -9.60 -0.40
CA SER A 8 7.12 -10.92 -0.51
C SER A 8 8.54 -10.96 0.04
N LYS A 9 8.95 -12.17 0.44
CA LYS A 9 10.32 -12.51 0.81
C LYS A 9 10.66 -13.87 0.21
N ASP A 10 11.78 -13.97 -0.48
CA ASP A 10 12.24 -15.22 -1.06
C ASP A 10 13.09 -16.05 -0.09
N GLU A 11 13.45 -17.26 -0.51
CA GLU A 11 14.28 -18.18 0.26
C GLU A 11 15.72 -17.67 0.50
N GLN A 12 16.16 -16.69 -0.30
CA GLN A 12 17.47 -16.05 -0.21
C GLN A 12 17.43 -14.79 0.67
N ASN A 13 16.34 -14.56 1.40
CA ASN A 13 16.03 -13.39 2.22
C ASN A 13 15.88 -12.06 1.45
N SER A 14 15.79 -12.10 0.12
CA SER A 14 15.45 -10.91 -0.66
C SER A 14 13.99 -10.56 -0.44
N CYS A 15 13.73 -9.28 -0.17
CA CYS A 15 12.39 -8.78 0.08
C CYS A 15 11.95 -7.81 -1.01
N GLY A 16 10.67 -7.86 -1.36
CA GLY A 16 10.10 -7.01 -2.40
C GLY A 16 8.66 -6.61 -2.10
N SER A 17 8.23 -5.53 -2.72
CA SER A 17 6.84 -5.06 -2.70
C SER A 17 6.33 -4.96 -4.13
N GLY A 18 5.14 -5.49 -4.36
CA GLY A 18 4.43 -5.42 -5.62
C GLY A 18 3.21 -4.52 -5.52
N ILE A 19 3.00 -3.69 -6.54
CA ILE A 19 1.78 -2.88 -6.68
C ILE A 19 1.25 -3.07 -8.09
N PHE A 20 -0.02 -3.43 -8.21
CA PHE A 20 -0.72 -3.46 -9.48
C PHE A 20 -1.90 -2.49 -9.44
N ILE A 21 -1.86 -1.47 -10.30
CA ILE A 21 -2.92 -0.48 -10.44
C ILE A 21 -3.72 -0.82 -11.68
N LYS A 22 -5.03 -1.00 -11.52
CA LYS A 22 -6.01 -1.19 -12.58
C LYS A 22 -6.95 0.01 -12.62
N ALA A 23 -6.73 0.87 -13.62
CA ALA A 23 -7.59 2.00 -13.94
C ALA A 23 -8.38 1.72 -15.24
N PRO A 24 -9.44 2.49 -15.56
CA PRO A 24 -10.25 2.24 -16.75
C PRO A 24 -9.47 2.23 -18.06
N ASN A 25 -8.45 3.09 -18.19
CA ASN A 25 -7.73 3.30 -19.44
C ASN A 25 -6.26 2.83 -19.38
N CYS A 26 -5.77 2.40 -18.23
CA CYS A 26 -4.39 1.96 -18.08
C CYS A 26 -4.24 0.94 -16.94
N SER A 27 -3.16 0.17 -17.03
CA SER A 27 -2.69 -0.64 -15.91
C SER A 27 -1.21 -0.40 -15.68
N HIS A 28 -0.81 -0.39 -14.41
CA HIS A 28 0.59 -0.19 -14.01
C HIS A 28 1.00 -1.34 -13.10
N ASN A 29 2.18 -1.91 -13.36
CA ASN A 29 2.80 -2.92 -12.51
C ASN A 29 4.12 -2.34 -11.99
N ILE A 30 4.25 -2.26 -10.68
CA ILE A 30 5.35 -1.62 -10.00
C ILE A 30 5.96 -2.64 -9.05
N LYS A 31 7.29 -2.75 -9.12
CA LYS A 31 8.08 -3.67 -8.31
C LYS A 31 9.14 -2.88 -7.57
N ILE A 32 9.17 -3.04 -6.26
CA ILE A 32 10.07 -2.31 -5.37
C ILE A 32 10.99 -3.32 -4.71
N ARG A 33 12.30 -3.09 -4.79
CA ARG A 33 13.27 -3.87 -4.02
C ARG A 33 13.38 -3.26 -2.62
N ASN A 34 13.10 -4.07 -1.60
CA ASN A 34 13.28 -3.69 -0.21
C ASN A 34 14.64 -4.14 0.31
N SER A 35 15.03 -3.67 1.49
CA SER A 35 16.19 -4.21 2.22
C SER A 35 16.00 -5.70 2.53
N ASP A 36 17.07 -6.50 2.53
CA ASP A 36 17.03 -7.94 2.88
C ASP A 36 16.66 -8.19 4.35
N PHE A 37 16.85 -7.17 5.19
CA PHE A 37 16.42 -7.18 6.59
C PHE A 37 14.93 -6.92 6.76
N CYS A 38 14.19 -6.66 5.67
CA CYS A 38 12.76 -6.47 5.71
C CYS A 38 12.04 -7.79 6.04
N SER A 39 10.90 -7.68 6.72
CA SER A 39 9.95 -8.78 6.86
C SER A 39 8.90 -8.70 5.77
N VAL A 40 8.19 -9.79 5.52
CA VAL A 40 7.00 -9.81 4.66
C VAL A 40 6.01 -8.72 5.10
N PHE A 41 5.68 -8.69 6.40
CA PHE A 41 4.82 -7.65 6.97
C PHE A 41 5.28 -6.23 6.66
N ARG A 42 6.59 -5.96 6.76
CA ARG A 42 7.12 -4.63 6.45
C ARG A 42 7.05 -4.34 4.96
N SER A 43 7.23 -5.33 4.09
CA SER A 43 7.06 -5.21 2.65
C SER A 43 5.61 -4.93 2.25
N GLU A 44 4.63 -5.47 2.97
CA GLU A 44 3.21 -5.13 2.78
C GLU A 44 2.95 -3.64 3.05
N LEU A 45 3.42 -3.14 4.19
CA LEU A 45 3.27 -1.74 4.54
C LEU A 45 3.97 -0.81 3.53
N ILE A 46 5.15 -1.20 3.03
CA ILE A 46 5.84 -0.45 1.98
C ILE A 46 5.03 -0.45 0.67
N ALA A 47 4.42 -1.58 0.29
CA ALA A 47 3.58 -1.68 -0.89
C ALA A 47 2.38 -0.72 -0.80
N ILE A 48 1.70 -0.69 0.35
CA ILE A 48 0.56 0.20 0.60
C ILE A 48 0.99 1.67 0.60
N ASP A 49 2.06 2.03 1.32
CA ASP A 49 2.53 3.41 1.41
C ASP A 49 2.93 3.98 0.04
N GLU A 50 3.65 3.18 -0.76
CA GLU A 50 4.05 3.59 -2.10
C GLU A 50 2.84 3.67 -3.04
N ALA A 51 1.88 2.74 -2.94
CA ALA A 51 0.64 2.80 -3.71
C ALA A 51 -0.10 4.12 -3.46
N LEU A 52 -0.25 4.52 -2.19
CA LEU A 52 -0.87 5.80 -1.82
C LEU A 52 -0.10 6.99 -2.39
N ARG A 53 1.23 6.95 -2.36
CA ARG A 53 2.08 8.00 -2.94
C ARG A 53 1.85 8.16 -4.45
N ILE A 54 1.71 7.06 -5.18
CA ILE A 54 1.47 7.06 -6.63
C ILE A 54 0.09 7.64 -6.93
N ILE A 55 -0.95 7.17 -6.23
CA ILE A 55 -2.34 7.64 -6.41
C ILE A 55 -2.45 9.16 -6.26
N LYS A 56 -1.76 9.74 -5.27
CA LYS A 56 -1.74 11.20 -5.04
C LYS A 56 -1.19 12.00 -6.23
N THR A 57 -0.41 11.37 -7.10
CA THR A 57 0.14 11.99 -8.32
C THR A 57 -0.64 11.65 -9.58
N MET A 58 -1.56 10.68 -9.51
CA MET A 58 -2.40 10.29 -10.62
C MET A 58 -3.72 11.07 -10.60
N THR A 59 -4.24 11.39 -11.78
CA THR A 59 -5.65 11.76 -11.90
C THR A 59 -6.48 10.53 -11.54
N SER A 60 -7.00 10.51 -10.32
CA SER A 60 -7.71 9.37 -9.76
C SER A 60 -9.22 9.58 -9.86
N PRO A 61 -10.00 8.54 -10.16
CA PRO A 61 -11.47 8.63 -10.14
C PRO A 61 -11.98 8.84 -8.72
N ASP A 62 -13.27 9.14 -8.59
CA ASP A 62 -13.91 9.38 -7.29
C ASP A 62 -13.76 8.16 -6.35
N GLU A 63 -13.89 6.94 -6.87
CA GLU A 63 -13.75 5.71 -6.08
C GLU A 63 -12.40 5.03 -6.26
N ILE A 64 -11.73 4.71 -5.14
CA ILE A 64 -10.44 4.03 -5.10
C ILE A 64 -10.51 2.84 -4.14
N TRP A 65 -10.22 1.64 -4.67
CA TRP A 65 -10.18 0.39 -3.94
C TRP A 65 -8.73 -0.05 -3.78
N ILE A 66 -8.28 -0.20 -2.54
CA ILE A 66 -6.95 -0.70 -2.19
C ILE A 66 -7.14 -2.08 -1.59
N LEU A 67 -6.54 -3.09 -2.21
CA LEU A 67 -6.76 -4.50 -1.95
C LEU A 67 -5.44 -5.12 -1.50
N CYS A 68 -5.40 -5.54 -0.24
CA CYS A 68 -4.27 -6.22 0.39
C CYS A 68 -4.79 -7.53 1.00
N ASP A 69 -4.08 -8.64 0.77
CA ASP A 69 -4.43 -9.94 1.36
C ASP A 69 -3.71 -10.19 2.70
N SER A 70 -2.79 -9.30 3.09
CA SER A 70 -2.12 -9.35 4.38
C SER A 70 -3.04 -8.94 5.52
N ARG A 71 -3.66 -9.95 6.15
CA ARG A 71 -4.45 -9.78 7.37
C ARG A 71 -3.70 -9.02 8.47
N SER A 72 -2.39 -9.25 8.61
CA SER A 72 -1.58 -8.57 9.62
C SER A 72 -1.42 -7.08 9.32
N ALA A 73 -1.22 -6.68 8.06
CA ALA A 73 -1.19 -5.27 7.65
C ALA A 73 -2.53 -4.58 7.92
N ILE A 74 -3.65 -5.21 7.54
CA ILE A 74 -5.00 -4.68 7.77
C ILE A 74 -5.26 -4.49 9.27
N GLN A 75 -4.98 -5.51 10.09
CA GLN A 75 -5.21 -5.45 11.54
C GLN A 75 -4.34 -4.37 12.20
N HIS A 76 -3.06 -4.27 11.81
CA HIS A 76 -2.13 -3.26 12.34
C HIS A 76 -2.60 -1.84 12.02
N LEU A 77 -3.01 -1.59 10.77
CA LEU A 77 -3.48 -0.26 10.35
C LEU A 77 -4.87 0.08 10.92
N SER A 78 -5.70 -0.93 11.18
CA SER A 78 -7.01 -0.75 11.83
C SER A 78 -6.87 -0.33 13.29
N ASP A 79 -5.83 -0.79 13.99
CA ASP A 79 -5.48 -0.35 15.34
C ASP A 79 -4.66 0.96 15.31
N TRP A 80 -5.19 1.97 14.63
CA TRP A 80 -4.52 3.23 14.34
C TRP A 80 -4.06 3.99 15.60
N THR A 81 -4.65 3.70 16.76
CA THR A 81 -4.24 4.26 18.07
C THR A 81 -2.90 3.72 18.58
N ASN A 82 -2.52 2.52 18.17
CA ASN A 82 -1.29 1.85 18.61
C ASN A 82 -0.19 1.83 17.52
N VAL A 83 -0.44 2.50 16.40
CA VAL A 83 0.53 2.65 15.31
C VAL A 83 1.57 3.73 15.65
N GLY A 84 2.84 3.33 15.77
CA GLY A 84 3.95 4.25 16.02
C GLY A 84 5.07 4.25 14.97
N ASP A 85 5.09 3.27 14.06
CA ASP A 85 6.15 3.20 13.05
C ASP A 85 5.92 4.20 11.90
N LYS A 86 7.02 4.73 11.36
CA LYS A 86 7.00 5.81 10.36
C LYS A 86 6.15 5.49 9.12
N THR A 87 6.18 4.24 8.64
CA THR A 87 5.49 3.87 7.40
C THR A 87 3.99 3.76 7.65
N SER A 88 3.58 3.13 8.74
CA SER A 88 2.16 3.04 9.07
C SER A 88 1.56 4.42 9.38
N VAL A 89 2.29 5.31 10.06
CA VAL A 89 1.87 6.71 10.23
C VAL A 89 1.72 7.43 8.88
N SER A 90 2.64 7.19 7.93
CA SER A 90 2.55 7.73 6.57
C SER A 90 1.30 7.22 5.84
N ILE A 91 1.02 5.92 5.92
CA ILE A 91 -0.17 5.29 5.33
C ILE A 91 -1.44 5.95 5.87
N LEU A 92 -1.60 6.01 7.20
CA LEU A 92 -2.79 6.58 7.83
C LEU A 92 -2.99 8.06 7.47
N LYS A 93 -1.89 8.83 7.41
CA LYS A 93 -1.93 10.23 6.97
C LYS A 93 -2.36 10.35 5.51
N ASN A 94 -1.78 9.55 4.62
CA ASN A 94 -2.10 9.58 3.20
C ASN A 94 -3.54 9.11 2.92
N LEU A 95 -4.03 8.09 3.62
CA LEU A 95 -5.43 7.66 3.56
C LEU A 95 -6.37 8.79 3.97
N LYS A 96 -6.08 9.46 5.09
CA LYS A 96 -6.88 10.59 5.57
C LYS A 96 -6.87 11.79 4.61
N GLU A 97 -5.75 12.05 3.96
CA GLU A 97 -5.65 13.13 2.96
C GLU A 97 -6.44 12.77 1.69
N LEU A 98 -6.30 11.54 1.18
CA LEU A 98 -7.02 11.09 -0.01
C LEU A 98 -8.53 11.01 0.22
N SER A 99 -8.96 10.63 1.43
CA SER A 99 -10.39 10.55 1.77
C SER A 99 -11.11 11.91 1.79
N GLN A 100 -10.37 13.03 1.66
CA GLN A 100 -10.97 14.37 1.51
C GLN A 100 -11.47 14.63 0.09
N GLN A 101 -10.97 13.88 -0.89
CA GLN A 101 -11.23 14.10 -2.32
C GLN A 101 -11.85 12.88 -3.00
N HIS A 102 -11.64 11.69 -2.43
CA HIS A 102 -12.03 10.41 -3.02
C HIS A 102 -12.72 9.53 -1.99
N GLU A 103 -13.62 8.67 -2.46
CA GLU A 103 -14.13 7.55 -1.69
C GLU A 103 -13.09 6.43 -1.68
N ILE A 104 -12.46 6.23 -0.53
CA ILE A 104 -11.43 5.21 -0.33
C ILE A 104 -12.02 3.99 0.33
N TYR A 105 -11.83 2.84 -0.31
CA TYR A 105 -12.16 1.51 0.22
C TYR A 105 -10.84 0.76 0.44
N PHE A 106 -10.53 0.45 1.69
CA PHE A 106 -9.31 -0.25 2.13
C PHE A 106 -9.69 -1.48 2.95
#